data_AF-A0A0X3T8B1-F1
#
_entry.id   AF-A0A0X3T8B1-F1
#
_cell.length_a   1.000
_cell.length_b   1.000
_cell.length_c   1.000
_cell.angle_alpha   90.00
_cell.angle_beta   90.00
_cell.angle_gamma   90.00
#
_symmetry.space_group_name_H-M   'P 1'
#
loop_
_entity.id
_entity.type
_entity.pdbx_description
1 polymer ?
#
loop_
_entity_poly.entity_id
_entity_poly.type
_entity_poly.pdbx_seq_one_letter_code
_entity_poly.pdbx_strand_id
1 'polypeptide(L)'
;MRNLLITYTIILALGIGAMVTQIHYLANIAGFIGAIGLMLVFFKDRPDEETLSPEQQAHNKKMRRYWYIVFITGIVFSLIFGSLWNSHMGRMV
;
A
#
# COMPACT_ATOMS: atom_id res chain seq x y z
N MET A 1 9.46 -3.29 11.33
CA MET A 1 8.03 -3.16 11.68
C MET A 1 7.55 -1.72 11.81
N ARG A 2 8.19 -0.89 12.66
CA ARG A 2 7.79 0.51 12.91
C ARG A 2 7.52 1.30 11.62
N ASN A 3 8.45 1.27 10.67
CA ASN A 3 8.30 2.02 9.41
C ASN A 3 7.11 1.54 8.58
N LEU A 4 6.82 0.23 8.54
CA LEU A 4 5.63 -0.30 7.84
C LEU A 4 4.34 0.20 8.48
N LEU A 5 4.27 0.21 9.82
CA LEU A 5 3.10 0.72 10.53
C LEU A 5 2.92 2.22 10.25
N ILE A 6 3.99 3.00 10.24
CA ILE A 6 3.95 4.42 9.87
C ILE A 6 3.44 4.58 8.44
N THR A 7 3.99 3.82 7.47
CA THR A 7 3.51 3.84 6.08
C THR A 7 2.03 3.48 5.98
N TYR A 8 1.59 2.47 6.72
CA TYR A 8 0.19 2.05 6.73
C TYR A 8 -0.73 3.12 7.32
N THR A 9 -0.33 3.74 8.44
CA THR A 9 -1.06 4.88 9.03
C THR A 9 -1.14 6.06 8.07
N ILE A 10 -0.06 6.38 7.35
CA ILE A 10 -0.07 7.43 6.32
C ILE A 10 -1.07 7.09 5.21
N ILE A 11 -1.06 5.87 4.68
CA ILE A 11 -2.01 5.44 3.64
C ILE A 11 -3.45 5.54 4.14
N LEU A 12 -3.74 5.12 5.37
CA LEU A 12 -5.07 5.24 5.97
C LEU A 12 -5.48 6.70 6.13
N ALA A 13 -4.60 7.55 6.66
CA ALA A 13 -4.88 8.97 6.84
C ALA A 13 -5.13 9.68 5.50
N LEU A 14 -4.36 9.35 4.45
CA LEU A 14 -4.55 9.89 3.11
C LEU A 14 -5.85 9.38 2.47
N GLY A 15 -6.16 8.09 2.58
CA GLY A 15 -7.38 7.50 2.03
C GLY A 15 -8.65 8.01 2.71
N ILE A 16 -8.67 8.03 4.05
CA ILE A 16 -9.77 8.59 4.83
C ILE A 16 -9.85 10.10 4.62
N GLY A 17 -8.71 10.80 4.57
CA GLY A 17 -8.64 12.22 4.26
C GLY A 17 -9.26 12.54 2.90
N ALA A 18 -8.97 11.74 1.88
CA ALA A 18 -9.59 11.86 0.56
C ALA A 18 -11.11 11.67 0.64
N MET A 19 -11.58 10.68 1.40
CA MET A 19 -13.01 10.41 1.60
C MET A 19 -13.74 11.57 2.31
N VAL A 20 -13.13 12.19 3.31
CA VAL A 20 -13.76 13.28 4.09
C VAL A 20 -13.68 14.61 3.35
N THR A 21 -12.53 14.93 2.76
CA THR A 21 -12.28 16.24 2.13
C THR A 21 -12.65 16.28 0.64
N GLN A 22 -12.96 15.13 0.04
CA GLN A 22 -13.15 14.95 -1.41
C GLN A 22 -11.92 15.34 -2.25
N ILE A 23 -10.74 15.50 -1.64
CA ILE A 23 -9.49 15.76 -2.36
C ILE A 23 -8.95 14.43 -2.89
N HIS A 24 -9.37 14.06 -4.11
CA HIS A 24 -9.06 12.79 -4.75
C HIS A 24 -7.55 12.53 -4.93
N TYR A 25 -6.74 13.58 -5.05
CA TYR A 25 -5.29 13.45 -5.19
C TYR A 25 -4.66 12.77 -3.97
N LEU A 26 -5.24 12.90 -2.77
CA LEU A 26 -4.77 12.22 -1.57
C LEU A 26 -4.89 10.69 -1.70
N ALA A 27 -5.99 10.19 -2.27
CA ALA A 27 -6.19 8.77 -2.54
C ALA A 27 -5.23 8.24 -3.61
N ASN A 28 -4.91 9.04 -4.63
CA ASN A 28 -3.89 8.69 -5.63
C ASN A 28 -2.50 8.56 -4.99
N ILE A 29 -2.12 9.48 -4.09
CA ILE A 29 -0.86 9.38 -3.35
C ILE A 29 -0.84 8.10 -2.51
N ALA A 30 -1.93 7.77 -1.82
CA ALA A 30 -2.05 6.53 -1.05
C ALA A 30 -1.85 5.29 -1.94
N GLY A 31 -2.45 5.26 -3.13
CA GLY A 31 -2.24 4.22 -4.15
C GLY A 31 -0.81 4.13 -4.62
N PHE A 32 -0.18 5.28 -4.90
CA PHE A 32 1.20 5.35 -5.35
C PHE A 32 2.19 4.81 -4.30
N ILE A 33 2.01 5.17 -3.02
CA ILE A 33 2.81 4.62 -1.91
C ILE A 33 2.60 3.10 -1.82
N GLY A 34 1.36 2.63 -1.96
CA GLY A 34 1.04 1.20 -2.04
C GLY A 34 1.81 0.49 -3.15
N ALA A 35 1.78 1.04 -4.38
CA ALA A 35 2.48 0.49 -5.54
C ALA A 35 4.00 0.45 -5.36
N ILE A 36 4.60 1.48 -4.78
CA ILE A 36 6.03 1.46 -4.39
C ILE A 36 6.29 0.35 -3.39
N GLY A 37 5.43 0.19 -2.37
CA GLY A 37 5.54 -0.90 -1.40
C GLY A 37 5.53 -2.28 -2.05
N LEU A 38 4.69 -2.49 -3.07
CA LEU A 38 4.70 -3.73 -3.85
C LEU A 38 6.00 -3.90 -4.62
N MET A 39 6.47 -2.87 -5.33
CA MET A 39 7.74 -2.92 -6.06
C MET A 39 8.90 -3.30 -5.14
N LEU A 40 8.97 -2.69 -3.95
CA LEU A 40 9.98 -3.01 -2.95
C LEU A 40 9.90 -4.44 -2.42
N VAL A 41 8.74 -5.08 -2.44
CA VAL A 41 8.61 -6.48 -2.04
C VAL A 41 8.87 -7.45 -3.17
N PHE A 42 8.48 -7.07 -4.39
CA PHE A 42 8.61 -7.93 -5.55
C PHE A 42 10.05 -7.95 -6.08
N PHE A 43 10.69 -6.78 -6.16
CA PHE A 43 12.02 -6.58 -6.74
C PHE A 43 13.17 -6.54 -5.72
N LYS A 44 12.89 -6.65 -4.42
CA LYS A 44 13.96 -6.74 -3.44
C LYS A 44 14.69 -8.08 -3.60
N ASP A 45 15.99 -8.01 -3.86
CA ASP A 45 16.90 -9.14 -3.85
C ASP A 45 16.71 -9.95 -2.58
N ARG A 46 16.60 -11.26 -2.76
CA ARG A 46 16.33 -12.20 -1.68
C ARG A 46 17.59 -13.02 -1.43
N PRO A 47 18.06 -13.11 -0.18
CA PRO A 47 19.01 -14.17 0.15
C PRO A 47 18.33 -15.52 -0.10
N ASP A 48 19.10 -16.49 -0.58
CA ASP A 48 18.61 -17.84 -0.82
C ASP A 48 17.90 -18.37 0.43
N GLU A 49 16.64 -18.79 0.30
CA GLU A 49 15.83 -19.20 1.45
C GLU A 49 16.50 -20.36 2.23
N GLU A 50 17.30 -21.18 1.55
CA GLU A 50 18.11 -22.28 2.10
C GLU A 50 19.26 -21.82 3.01
N THR A 51 19.72 -20.57 2.87
CA THR A 51 20.80 -19.99 3.70
C THR A 51 20.29 -19.33 4.98
N LEU A 52 18.97 -19.16 5.12
CA LEU A 52 18.34 -18.49 6.24
C LEU A 52 17.94 -19.47 7.34
N SER A 53 18.03 -19.02 8.59
CA SER A 53 17.46 -19.79 9.71
C SER A 53 15.92 -19.89 9.57
N PRO A 54 15.29 -20.94 10.15
CA PRO A 54 13.82 -21.07 10.13
C PRO A 54 13.09 -19.83 10.67
N GLU A 55 13.65 -19.16 11.67
CA GLU A 55 13.10 -17.92 12.23
C GLU A 55 13.15 -16.75 11.23
N GLN A 56 14.25 -16.62 10.49
CA GLN A 56 14.43 -15.58 9.47
C GLN A 56 13.48 -15.80 8.28
N GLN A 57 13.28 -17.05 7.86
CA GLN A 57 12.29 -17.39 6.84
C GLN A 57 10.86 -17.01 7.28
N ALA A 58 10.47 -17.37 8.50
CA ALA A 58 9.17 -17.02 9.06
C ALA A 58 8.97 -15.49 9.15
N HIS A 59 10.00 -14.76 9.58
CA HIS A 59 9.99 -13.30 9.63
C HIS A 59 9.79 -12.67 8.25
N ASN A 60 10.55 -13.12 7.25
CA ASN A 60 10.47 -12.62 5.87
C ASN A 60 9.09 -12.87 5.25
N LYS A 61 8.52 -14.07 5.47
CA LYS A 61 7.17 -14.42 5.02
C LYS A 61 6.10 -13.55 5.67
N LYS A 62 6.22 -13.29 6.98
CA LYS A 62 5.30 -12.39 7.71
C LYS A 62 5.37 -10.96 7.19
N MET A 63 6.57 -10.46 6.94
CA MET A 63 6.78 -9.11 6.43
C MET A 63 6.19 -8.91 5.04
N ARG A 64 6.35 -9.90 4.16
CA ARG A 64 5.75 -9.91 2.82
C ARG A 64 4.23 -9.82 2.89
N ARG A 65 3.61 -10.60 3.78
CA ARG A 65 2.15 -10.56 3.99
C ARG A 65 1.67 -9.17 4.39
N TYR A 66 2.38 -8.48 5.28
CA TYR A 66 2.00 -7.13 5.68
C TYR A 66 2.13 -6.10 4.56
N TRP A 67 3.16 -6.21 3.73
CA TRP A 67 3.27 -5.36 2.55
C TRP A 67 2.17 -5.61 1.52
N TYR A 68 1.70 -6.85 1.37
CA TYR A 68 0.52 -7.11 0.53
C TYR A 68 -0.73 -6.43 1.07
N ILE A 69 -0.93 -6.39 2.38
CA ILE A 69 -2.05 -5.65 2.99
C ILE A 69 -1.91 -4.15 2.69
N VAL A 70 -0.73 -3.57 2.93
CA VAL A 70 -0.42 -2.15 2.64
C VAL A 70 -0.70 -1.81 1.17
N PHE A 71 -0.25 -2.67 0.25
CA PHE A 71 -0.46 -2.53 -1.18
C PHE A 71 -1.95 -2.57 -1.56
N ILE A 72 -2.67 -3.62 -1.13
CA ILE A 72 -4.09 -3.79 -1.44
C ILE A 72 -4.89 -2.61 -0.91
N THR A 73 -4.65 -2.18 0.34
CA THR A 73 -5.33 -1.02 0.91
C THR A 73 -5.07 0.26 0.12
N GLY A 74 -3.81 0.51 -0.28
CA GLY A 74 -3.47 1.68 -1.11
C GLY A 74 -4.18 1.66 -2.46
N ILE A 75 -4.18 0.51 -3.15
CA ILE A 75 -4.91 0.34 -4.41
C ILE A 75 -6.40 0.58 -4.22
N VAL A 76 -7.02 -0.02 -3.20
CA VAL A 76 -8.45 0.13 -2.94
C VAL A 76 -8.81 1.60 -2.72
N PHE A 77 -8.04 2.33 -1.91
CA PHE A 77 -8.30 3.76 -1.74
C PHE A 77 -8.16 4.53 -3.05
N SER A 78 -7.09 4.29 -3.81
CA SER A 78 -6.87 4.97 -5.09
C SER A 78 -7.92 4.63 -6.14
N LEU A 79 -8.45 3.40 -6.14
CA LEU A 79 -9.48 2.97 -7.09
C LEU A 79 -10.87 3.41 -6.69
N ILE A 80 -11.17 3.62 -5.40
CA ILE A 80 -12.51 4.05 -4.98
C ILE A 80 -12.59 5.58 -4.93
N PHE A 81 -11.56 6.23 -4.40
CA PHE A 81 -11.58 7.66 -4.08
C PHE A 81 -10.60 8.49 -4.92
N GLY A 82 -9.77 7.84 -5.73
CA GLY A 82 -8.80 8.51 -6.59
C GLY A 82 -9.40 9.06 -7.88
N SER A 83 -8.58 9.82 -8.61
CA SER A 83 -9.04 10.58 -9.77
C SER A 83 -9.49 9.68 -10.94
N LEU A 84 -8.96 8.47 -11.07
CA LEU A 84 -9.35 7.53 -12.14
C LEU A 84 -10.82 7.12 -12.04
N TRP A 85 -11.30 6.79 -10.83
CA TRP A 85 -12.69 6.42 -10.61
C TRP A 85 -13.63 7.61 -10.70
N ASN A 86 -13.25 8.77 -10.15
CA ASN A 86 -14.10 9.95 -10.23
C ASN A 86 -14.17 10.51 -11.66
N SER A 87 -13.06 10.59 -12.40
CA SER A 87 -13.08 11.16 -13.76
C SER A 87 -13.80 10.29 -14.81
N HIS A 88 -13.87 8.97 -14.62
CA HIS A 88 -14.40 8.04 -15.64
C HIS A 88 -15.64 7.24 -15.21
N MET A 89 -15.84 6.97 -13.91
CA MET A 89 -16.96 6.15 -13.40
C MET A 89 -17.94 6.95 -12.53
N GLY A 90 -17.48 7.99 -11.83
CA GLY A 90 -18.29 8.79 -10.92
C GLY A 90 -18.48 10.21 -11.42
N ARG A 91 -19.57 10.52 -12.12
CA ARG A 91 -20.02 11.92 -12.27
C ARG A 91 -20.43 12.50 -10.91
N MET A 92 -19.49 12.71 -9.99
CA MET A 92 -19.67 13.57 -8.83
C MET A 92 -18.98 14.89 -9.15
N VAL A 93 -19.81 15.93 -9.26
CA VAL A 93 -19.43 17.34 -9.49
C VAL A 93 -18.46 17.81 -8.42
#